data_AF-A0A9D9TRG4-F1
#
_entry.id   AF-A0A9D9TRG4-F1
#
_cell.length_a   1.000
_cell.length_b   1.000
_cell.length_c   1.000
_cell.angle_alpha   90.00
_cell.angle_beta   90.00
_cell.angle_gamma   90.00
#
_symmetry.space_group_name_H-M   'P 1'
#
loop_
_entity.id
_entity.type
_entity.pdbx_description
1 polymer ?
#
loop_
_entity_poly.entity_id
_entity_poly.type
_entity_poly.pdbx_seq_one_letter_code
_entity_poly.pdbx_strand_id
1 'polypeptide(L)'
;MSTIIVAIILIVVIAVFCMLLVANERKKTRRRVNLLLIRFSQVAIKHNLFVSKQEIINDSIIGLDGKNRKLLVVYQKEADSYGEVIINLEEVKQITVESITAIMDAGHSKNARTDQFLEKIVLRFLFNSGKAAYDFPFFTYKDSIYQLQELQQKAKQWEASFKPLLNPAKLISNH
;
A
#
# COMPACT_ATOMS: atom_id res chain seq x y z
N MET A 1 52.77 10.44 9.97
CA MET A 1 51.98 11.66 10.28
C MET A 1 51.06 12.04 9.12
N SER A 2 51.58 12.23 7.90
CA SER A 2 50.75 12.66 6.74
C SER A 2 49.73 11.63 6.24
N THR A 3 50.04 10.33 6.30
CA THR A 3 49.12 9.26 5.84
C THR A 3 47.87 9.13 6.71
N ILE A 4 48.01 9.28 8.01
CA ILE A 4 46.89 9.21 8.97
C ILE A 4 45.95 10.40 8.77
N ILE A 5 46.49 11.61 8.58
CA ILE A 5 45.67 12.82 8.33
C ILE A 5 44.89 12.68 7.03
N VAL A 6 45.53 12.21 5.96
CA VAL A 6 44.87 11.98 4.67
C VAL A 6 43.76 10.93 4.80
N ALA A 7 44.01 9.83 5.51
CA ALA A 7 43.00 8.80 5.75
C ALA A 7 41.77 9.33 6.52
N ILE A 8 41.99 10.15 7.56
CA ILE A 8 40.90 10.77 8.33
C ILE A 8 40.07 11.70 7.44
N ILE A 9 40.71 12.54 6.63
CA ILE A 9 40.02 13.44 5.69
C ILE A 9 39.15 12.63 4.73
N LEU A 10 39.68 11.53 4.17
CA LEU A 10 38.96 10.68 3.22
C LEU A 10 37.72 10.05 3.86
N ILE A 11 37.81 9.57 5.11
CA ILE A 11 36.69 9.01 5.86
C ILE A 11 35.61 10.08 6.10
N VAL A 12 36.00 11.29 6.51
CA VAL A 12 35.05 12.39 6.76
C VAL A 12 34.32 12.78 5.48
N VAL A 13 35.01 12.86 4.35
CA VAL A 13 34.39 13.18 3.05
C VAL A 13 33.37 12.12 2.65
N ILE A 14 33.70 10.83 2.80
CA ILE A 14 32.76 9.73 2.52
C ILE A 14 31.54 9.80 3.46
N ALA A 15 31.76 10.03 4.75
CA ALA A 15 30.67 10.12 5.72
C ALA A 15 29.71 11.28 5.42
N VAL A 16 30.24 12.45 5.07
CA VAL A 16 29.45 13.62 4.66
C VAL A 16 28.68 13.32 3.37
N PHE A 17 29.31 12.69 2.38
CA PHE A 17 28.65 12.31 1.13
C PHE A 17 27.50 11.33 1.36
N CYS A 18 27.71 10.27 2.16
CA CYS A 18 26.66 9.33 2.55
C CYS A 18 25.49 10.02 3.27
N MET A 19 25.80 10.96 4.18
CA MET A 19 24.77 11.72 4.90
C MET A 19 23.92 12.58 3.96
N LEU A 20 24.55 13.24 2.97
CA LEU A 20 23.86 14.05 1.96
C LEU A 20 22.92 13.20 1.10
N LEU A 21 23.35 12.02 0.66
CA LEU A 21 22.51 11.10 -0.12
C LEU A 21 21.27 10.67 0.67
N VAL A 22 21.45 10.25 1.93
CA VAL A 22 20.34 9.87 2.81
C VAL A 22 19.39 11.03 3.06
N ALA A 23 19.91 12.24 3.28
CA ALA A 23 19.11 13.44 3.50
C ALA A 23 18.25 13.79 2.27
N ASN A 24 18.82 13.65 1.06
CA ASN A 24 18.12 13.90 -0.18
C ASN A 24 16.98 12.89 -0.40
N GLU A 25 17.23 11.60 -0.21
CA GLU A 25 16.20 10.56 -0.32
C GLU A 25 15.07 10.75 0.70
N ARG A 26 15.41 11.07 1.95
CA ARG A 26 14.42 11.40 2.99
C ARG A 26 13.56 12.60 2.57
N LYS A 27 14.16 13.64 2.00
CA LYS A 27 13.44 14.84 1.53
C LYS A 27 12.49 14.51 0.37
N LYS A 28 12.94 13.71 -0.60
CA LYS A 28 12.09 13.25 -1.72
C LYS A 28 10.90 12.44 -1.23
N THR A 29 11.12 11.47 -0.35
CA THR A 29 10.04 10.63 0.22
C THR A 29 9.04 11.46 1.01
N ARG A 30 9.49 12.41 1.83
CA ARG A 30 8.58 13.33 2.55
C ARG A 30 7.72 14.17 1.60
N ARG A 31 8.31 14.68 0.51
CA ARG A 31 7.56 15.44 -0.51
C ARG A 31 6.49 14.58 -1.18
N ARG A 32 6.84 13.35 -1.58
CA ARG A 32 5.89 12.40 -2.19
C ARG A 32 4.72 12.10 -1.27
N VAL A 33 5.00 11.80 0.01
CA VAL A 33 3.97 11.55 1.02
C VAL A 33 3.07 12.78 1.21
N ASN A 34 3.63 13.97 1.31
CA ASN A 34 2.84 15.19 1.45
C ASN A 34 1.95 15.46 0.24
N LEU A 35 2.46 15.27 -0.97
CA LEU A 35 1.67 15.42 -2.20
C LEU A 35 0.54 14.40 -2.26
N LEU A 36 0.80 13.15 -1.87
CA LEU A 36 -0.20 12.09 -1.79
C LEU A 36 -1.32 12.44 -0.79
N LEU A 37 -0.96 12.97 0.38
CA LEU A 37 -1.92 13.42 1.40
C LEU A 37 -2.75 14.61 0.93
N ILE A 38 -2.12 15.61 0.30
CA ILE A 38 -2.83 16.76 -0.29
C ILE A 38 -3.82 16.27 -1.33
N ARG A 39 -3.38 15.37 -2.23
CA ARG A 39 -4.25 14.82 -3.27
C ARG A 39 -5.41 14.05 -2.67
N PHE A 40 -5.15 13.19 -1.68
CA PHE A 40 -6.18 12.45 -0.97
C PHE A 40 -7.23 13.38 -0.33
N SER A 41 -6.78 14.44 0.36
CA SER A 41 -7.68 15.43 0.95
C SER A 41 -8.53 16.14 -0.11
N GLN A 42 -7.93 16.55 -1.23
CA GLN A 42 -8.65 17.17 -2.35
C GLN A 42 -9.73 16.25 -2.92
N VAL A 43 -9.42 14.96 -3.11
CA VAL A 43 -10.39 13.98 -3.62
C VAL A 43 -11.48 13.71 -2.59
N ALA A 44 -11.14 13.58 -1.31
CA ALA A 44 -12.13 13.43 -0.24
C ALA A 44 -13.12 14.61 -0.22
N ILE A 45 -12.63 15.85 -0.30
CA ILE A 45 -13.47 17.06 -0.34
C ILE A 45 -14.32 17.08 -1.61
N LYS A 46 -13.71 16.84 -2.79
CA LYS A 46 -14.40 16.79 -4.09
C LYS A 46 -15.60 15.83 -4.08
N HIS A 47 -15.48 14.72 -3.35
CA HIS A 47 -16.52 13.69 -3.26
C HIS A 47 -17.35 13.74 -1.97
N ASN A 48 -17.22 14.83 -1.17
CA ASN A 48 -17.92 15.02 0.10
C ASN A 48 -17.77 13.83 1.07
N LEU A 49 -16.55 13.27 1.16
CA LEU A 49 -16.23 12.15 2.02
C LEU A 49 -15.74 12.62 3.39
N PHE A 50 -16.25 12.00 4.45
CA PHE A 50 -15.82 12.20 5.83
C PHE A 50 -14.93 11.05 6.27
N VAL A 51 -13.64 11.14 5.92
CA VAL A 51 -12.67 10.07 6.20
C VAL A 51 -12.45 9.94 7.71
N SER A 52 -12.90 8.83 8.29
CA SER A 52 -12.79 8.50 9.72
C SER A 52 -11.52 7.71 10.05
N LYS A 53 -10.95 7.01 9.07
CA LYS A 53 -9.68 6.26 9.21
C LYS A 53 -8.93 6.36 7.89
N GLN A 54 -7.62 6.62 7.94
CA GLN A 54 -6.75 6.60 6.76
C GLN A 54 -5.40 5.99 7.09
N GLU A 55 -4.76 5.41 6.09
CA GLU A 55 -3.40 4.86 6.22
C GLU A 55 -2.67 4.96 4.88
N ILE A 56 -1.38 5.29 4.94
CA ILE A 56 -0.48 5.26 3.78
C ILE A 56 0.14 3.88 3.71
N ILE A 57 0.03 3.24 2.54
CA ILE A 57 0.58 1.93 2.23
C ILE A 57 1.36 2.08 0.92
N ASN A 58 2.69 2.00 1.02
CA ASN A 58 3.61 2.27 -0.09
C ASN A 58 3.30 3.61 -0.77
N ASP A 59 3.13 3.60 -2.10
CA ASP A 59 2.81 4.79 -2.90
C ASP A 59 1.29 5.04 -3.02
N SER A 60 0.51 4.55 -2.05
CA SER A 60 -0.94 4.68 -2.01
C SER A 60 -1.43 5.10 -0.62
N ILE A 61 -2.62 5.70 -0.59
CA ILE A 61 -3.34 6.01 0.64
C ILE A 61 -4.76 5.48 0.50
N ILE A 62 -5.17 4.75 1.52
CA ILE A 62 -6.50 4.21 1.68
C ILE A 62 -7.17 4.95 2.82
N GLY A 63 -8.44 5.32 2.66
CA GLY A 63 -9.21 5.88 3.76
C GLY A 63 -10.69 5.59 3.67
N LEU A 64 -11.26 5.35 4.83
CA LEU A 64 -12.61 4.91 5.05
C LEU A 64 -13.46 6.08 5.53
N ASP A 65 -14.54 6.33 4.81
CA ASP A 65 -15.69 7.09 5.30
C ASP A 65 -16.69 6.10 5.90
N GLY A 66 -16.57 5.89 7.22
CA GLY A 66 -17.42 4.95 7.94
C GLY A 66 -18.89 5.35 7.95
N LYS A 67 -19.18 6.67 7.91
CA LYS A 67 -20.56 7.20 7.95
C LYS A 67 -21.29 6.90 6.64
N ASN A 68 -20.64 7.19 5.51
CA ASN A 68 -21.22 7.00 4.19
C ASN A 68 -20.89 5.63 3.57
N ARG A 69 -20.22 4.74 4.31
CA ARG A 69 -19.80 3.40 3.87
C ARG A 69 -19.04 3.45 2.54
N LYS A 70 -18.13 4.40 2.41
CA LYS A 70 -17.28 4.55 1.22
C LYS A 70 -15.82 4.39 1.56
N LEU A 71 -15.07 3.81 0.64
CA LEU A 71 -13.62 3.71 0.71
C LEU A 71 -13.02 4.55 -0.40
N LEU A 72 -12.10 5.43 -0.07
CA LEU A 72 -11.29 6.18 -1.00
C LEU A 72 -9.89 5.57 -1.06
N VAL A 73 -9.41 5.30 -2.26
CA VAL A 73 -8.02 4.97 -2.53
C VAL A 73 -7.46 6.00 -3.48
N VAL A 74 -6.32 6.59 -3.12
CA VAL A 74 -5.51 7.42 -4.03
C VAL A 74 -4.14 6.78 -4.14
N TYR A 75 -3.65 6.61 -5.36
CA TYR A 75 -2.37 5.94 -5.62
C TYR A 75 -1.58 6.68 -6.69
N GLN A 76 -0.25 6.61 -6.58
CA GLN A 76 0.62 7.15 -7.59
C GLN A 76 0.67 6.21 -8.81
N LYS A 77 0.41 6.76 -10.01
CA LYS A 77 0.58 6.04 -11.29
C LYS A 77 1.99 6.25 -11.83
N GLU A 78 2.40 7.52 -11.93
CA GLU A 78 3.70 7.96 -12.43
C GLU A 78 4.22 9.13 -11.60
N ALA A 79 5.41 9.66 -11.93
CA ALA A 79 6.12 10.67 -11.13
C ALA A 79 5.24 11.85 -10.67
N ASP A 80 4.27 12.28 -11.48
CA ASP A 80 3.35 13.39 -11.16
C ASP A 80 1.87 13.07 -11.45
N SER A 81 1.52 11.80 -11.68
CA SER A 81 0.15 11.37 -11.99
C SER A 81 -0.42 10.48 -10.90
N TYR A 82 -1.66 10.78 -10.50
CA TYR A 82 -2.37 10.08 -9.44
C TYR A 82 -3.67 9.47 -9.96
N GLY A 83 -3.92 8.23 -9.58
CA GLY A 83 -5.21 7.57 -9.71
C GLY A 83 -6.07 7.74 -8.46
N GLU A 84 -7.37 7.74 -8.64
CA GLU A 84 -8.36 7.72 -7.55
C GLU A 84 -9.39 6.62 -7.81
N VAL A 85 -9.79 5.92 -6.75
CA VAL A 85 -10.83 4.89 -6.78
C VAL A 85 -11.72 5.11 -5.55
N ILE A 86 -13.03 5.16 -5.77
CA ILE A 86 -14.02 5.21 -4.70
C ILE A 86 -14.84 3.94 -4.75
N ILE A 87 -14.84 3.18 -3.67
CA ILE A 87 -15.58 1.94 -3.53
C ILE A 87 -16.75 2.18 -2.60
N ASN A 88 -17.96 1.93 -3.11
CA ASN A 88 -19.17 1.90 -2.31
C ASN A 88 -19.25 0.54 -1.57
N LEU A 89 -19.07 0.53 -0.25
CA LEU A 89 -19.06 -0.70 0.53
C LEU A 89 -20.44 -1.37 0.60
N GLU A 90 -21.52 -0.67 0.24
CA GLU A 90 -22.85 -1.28 0.11
C GLU A 90 -22.96 -2.24 -1.07
N GLU A 91 -22.14 -2.02 -2.11
CA GLU A 91 -22.09 -2.85 -3.30
C GLU A 91 -21.13 -4.04 -3.15
N VAL A 92 -20.33 -4.03 -2.08
CA VAL A 92 -19.32 -5.05 -1.80
C VAL A 92 -19.99 -6.24 -1.11
N LYS A 93 -19.86 -7.40 -1.76
CA LYS A 93 -20.29 -8.69 -1.24
C LYS A 93 -19.35 -9.20 -0.16
N GLN A 94 -18.06 -9.11 -0.42
CA GLN A 94 -17.02 -9.75 0.38
C GLN A 94 -15.70 -8.99 0.22
N ILE A 95 -14.95 -8.92 1.31
CA ILE A 95 -13.61 -8.38 1.35
C ILE A 95 -12.70 -9.48 1.92
N THR A 96 -11.64 -9.82 1.20
CA THR A 96 -10.69 -10.87 1.58
C THR A 96 -9.25 -10.43 1.42
N VAL A 97 -8.39 -10.82 2.34
CA VAL A 97 -6.93 -10.75 2.12
C VAL A 97 -6.49 -11.97 1.32
N GLU A 98 -5.83 -11.75 0.19
CA GLU A 98 -5.34 -12.81 -0.68
C GLU A 98 -3.85 -12.68 -1.00
N SER A 99 -3.15 -13.80 -1.01
CA SER A 99 -1.77 -13.91 -1.49
C SER A 99 -1.80 -14.45 -2.91
N ILE A 100 -1.28 -13.68 -3.86
CA ILE A 100 -1.20 -14.04 -5.27
C ILE A 100 0.24 -14.48 -5.55
N THR A 101 0.39 -15.72 -6.03
CA THR A 101 1.67 -16.31 -6.40
C THR A 101 1.80 -16.33 -7.92
N ALA A 102 3.01 -16.03 -8.39
CA ALA A 102 3.36 -16.18 -9.80
C ALA A 102 4.19 -17.45 -9.98
N ILE A 103 4.01 -18.07 -11.14
CA ILE A 103 4.78 -19.22 -11.59
C ILE A 103 5.78 -18.71 -12.61
N MET A 104 7.07 -18.96 -12.38
CA MET A 104 8.10 -18.80 -13.41
C MET A 104 8.41 -20.17 -14.02
N ASP A 105 8.12 -20.33 -15.31
CA ASP A 105 8.64 -21.47 -16.06
C ASP A 105 10.14 -21.26 -16.29
N ALA A 106 10.95 -22.04 -15.58
CA ALA A 106 12.37 -22.18 -15.87
C ALA A 106 12.48 -22.95 -17.21
N GLY A 107 12.56 -22.21 -18.31
CA GLY A 107 12.42 -22.72 -19.68
C GLY A 107 13.16 -24.03 -19.98
N HIS A 108 12.51 -24.87 -20.79
CA HIS A 108 13.01 -26.03 -21.56
C HIS A 108 14.17 -26.86 -20.99
N SER A 109 14.24 -27.05 -19.66
CA SER A 109 15.13 -28.04 -19.05
C SER A 109 14.32 -29.22 -18.56
N LYS A 110 14.74 -30.46 -18.90
CA LYS A 110 14.04 -31.72 -18.54
C LYS A 110 13.88 -31.94 -17.03
N ASN A 111 14.46 -31.08 -16.19
CA ASN A 111 14.37 -31.08 -14.73
C ASN A 111 13.87 -29.73 -14.15
N ALA A 112 13.04 -28.98 -14.87
CA ALA A 112 12.54 -27.70 -14.40
C ALA A 112 11.64 -27.89 -13.16
N ARG A 113 12.14 -27.48 -11.99
CA ARG A 113 11.30 -27.26 -10.81
C ARG A 113 10.50 -25.99 -11.05
N THR A 114 9.18 -26.11 -10.99
CA THR A 114 8.28 -24.96 -10.99
C THR A 114 8.44 -24.24 -9.66
N ASP A 115 9.22 -23.16 -9.64
CA ASP A 115 9.36 -22.33 -8.45
C ASP A 115 8.19 -21.34 -8.40
N GLN A 116 7.34 -21.49 -7.37
CA GLN A 116 6.28 -20.53 -7.07
C GLN A 116 6.85 -19.45 -6.16
N PHE A 117 6.67 -18.18 -6.53
CA PHE A 117 7.03 -17.06 -5.67
C PHE A 117 5.82 -16.18 -5.37
N LEU A 118 5.82 -15.57 -4.19
CA LEU A 118 4.80 -14.61 -3.80
C LEU A 118 4.95 -13.35 -4.64
N GLU A 119 3.95 -13.04 -5.46
CA GLU A 119 3.96 -11.85 -6.32
C GLU A 119 3.41 -10.64 -5.56
N LYS A 120 2.27 -10.81 -4.88
CA LYS A 120 1.61 -9.74 -4.14
C LYS A 120 0.67 -10.24 -3.04
N ILE A 121 0.44 -9.41 -2.03
CA ILE A 121 -0.67 -9.55 -1.08
C ILE A 121 -1.64 -8.41 -1.36
N VAL A 122 -2.91 -8.75 -1.56
CA VAL A 122 -3.97 -7.80 -1.89
C VAL A 122 -5.12 -7.90 -0.90
N LEU A 123 -5.80 -6.78 -0.71
CA LEU A 123 -7.14 -6.74 -0.16
C LEU A 123 -8.11 -6.71 -1.34
N ARG A 124 -8.79 -7.83 -1.58
CA ARG A 124 -9.73 -8.03 -2.68
C ARG A 124 -11.14 -7.66 -2.28
N PHE A 125 -11.79 -6.86 -3.13
CA PHE A 125 -13.19 -6.47 -3.02
C PHE A 125 -14.00 -7.17 -4.09
N LEU A 126 -14.91 -8.05 -3.68
CA LEU A 126 -15.87 -8.73 -4.55
C LEU A 126 -17.21 -8.00 -4.50
N PHE A 127 -17.80 -7.70 -5.65
CA PHE A 127 -19.04 -6.92 -5.76
C PHE A 127 -20.26 -7.80 -6.03
N ASN A 128 -21.43 -7.36 -5.58
CA ASN A 128 -22.71 -8.05 -5.83
C ASN A 128 -23.17 -7.97 -7.29
N SER A 129 -22.79 -6.90 -8.02
CA SER A 129 -23.39 -6.52 -9.30
C SER A 129 -22.68 -7.10 -10.53
N GLY A 130 -21.95 -8.21 -10.40
CA GLY A 130 -21.13 -8.77 -11.50
C GLY A 130 -19.97 -7.86 -11.97
N LYS A 131 -19.70 -6.76 -11.24
CA LYS A 131 -18.53 -5.90 -11.48
C LYS A 131 -17.26 -6.70 -11.21
N ALA A 132 -16.21 -6.41 -11.99
CA ALA A 132 -14.89 -6.97 -11.77
C ALA A 132 -14.41 -6.70 -10.34
N ALA A 133 -13.74 -7.69 -9.75
CA ALA A 133 -13.12 -7.53 -8.45
C ALA A 133 -12.09 -6.39 -8.48
N TYR A 134 -11.97 -5.67 -7.36
CA TYR A 134 -10.91 -4.68 -7.18
C TYR A 134 -9.88 -5.21 -6.20
N ASP A 135 -8.61 -5.20 -6.60
CA ASP A 135 -7.49 -5.64 -5.78
C ASP A 135 -6.69 -4.42 -5.34
N PHE A 136 -6.71 -4.13 -4.04
CA PHE A 136 -5.85 -3.10 -3.45
C PHE A 136 -4.57 -3.75 -2.90
N PRO A 137 -3.39 -3.48 -3.48
CA PRO A 137 -2.14 -4.13 -3.07
C PRO A 137 -1.62 -3.57 -1.74
N PHE A 138 -1.30 -4.47 -0.82
CA PHE A 138 -0.56 -4.16 0.42
C PHE A 138 0.92 -4.51 0.29
N PHE A 139 1.24 -5.57 -0.45
CA PHE A 139 2.61 -6.03 -0.71
C PHE A 139 2.74 -6.39 -2.18
N THR A 140 3.89 -6.10 -2.77
CA THR A 140 4.29 -6.46 -4.13
C THR A 140 5.74 -6.94 -4.13
N TYR A 141 6.18 -7.60 -5.21
CA TYR A 141 7.58 -8.02 -5.38
C TYR A 141 8.62 -6.89 -5.29
N LYS A 142 8.21 -5.62 -5.40
CA LYS A 142 9.08 -4.45 -5.25
C LYS A 142 9.34 -4.08 -3.78
N ASP A 143 8.49 -4.56 -2.88
CA ASP A 143 8.59 -4.30 -1.47
C ASP A 143 9.64 -5.21 -0.83
N SER A 144 10.19 -4.78 0.30
CA SER A 144 11.17 -5.58 1.02
C SER A 144 10.50 -6.79 1.67
N ILE A 145 11.08 -7.99 1.52
CA ILE A 145 10.58 -9.20 2.20
C ILE A 145 10.52 -9.05 3.73
N TYR A 146 11.36 -8.17 4.31
CA TYR A 146 11.33 -7.86 5.74
C TYR A 146 10.03 -7.15 6.18
N GLN A 147 9.31 -6.51 5.26
CA GLN A 147 8.04 -5.83 5.52
C GLN A 147 6.83 -6.74 5.32
N LEU A 148 7.03 -7.96 4.80
CA LEU A 148 5.96 -8.87 4.40
C LEU A 148 4.95 -9.13 5.53
N GLN A 149 5.45 -9.49 6.71
CA GLN A 149 4.61 -9.82 7.85
C GLN A 149 3.80 -8.60 8.33
N GLU A 150 4.43 -7.43 8.37
CA GLU A 150 3.79 -6.17 8.77
C GLU A 150 2.66 -5.80 7.79
N LEU A 151 2.94 -5.81 6.49
CA LEU A 151 1.98 -5.44 5.46
C LEU A 151 0.82 -6.44 5.39
N GLN A 152 1.08 -7.73 5.59
CA GLN A 152 0.04 -8.75 5.69
C GLN A 152 -0.85 -8.54 6.93
N GLN A 153 -0.27 -8.17 8.07
CA GLN A 153 -1.04 -7.85 9.27
C GLN A 153 -1.92 -6.62 9.07
N LYS A 154 -1.39 -5.56 8.44
CA LYS A 154 -2.16 -4.37 8.06
C LYS A 154 -3.32 -4.72 7.15
N ALA A 155 -3.12 -5.56 6.14
CA ALA A 155 -4.19 -6.02 5.26
C ALA A 155 -5.32 -6.71 6.05
N LYS A 156 -4.96 -7.59 7.00
CA LYS A 156 -5.92 -8.27 7.88
C LYS A 156 -6.64 -7.32 8.82
N GLN A 157 -5.95 -6.32 9.36
CA GLN A 157 -6.57 -5.29 10.20
C GLN A 157 -7.59 -4.46 9.40
N TRP A 158 -7.28 -4.14 8.15
CA TRP A 158 -8.21 -3.47 7.25
C TRP A 158 -9.43 -4.35 6.93
N GLU A 159 -9.22 -5.60 6.52
CA GLU A 159 -10.30 -6.58 6.33
C GLU A 159 -11.22 -6.65 7.56
N ALA A 160 -10.66 -6.78 8.76
CA ALA A 160 -11.41 -6.81 10.00
C ALA A 160 -12.21 -5.53 10.25
N SER A 161 -11.65 -4.35 9.93
CA SER A 161 -12.35 -3.07 10.08
C SER A 161 -13.54 -2.90 9.14
N PHE A 162 -13.58 -3.62 8.02
CA PHE A 162 -14.71 -3.59 7.10
C PHE A 162 -15.83 -4.58 7.44
N LYS A 163 -15.54 -5.67 8.17
CA LYS A 163 -16.56 -6.70 8.51
C LYS A 163 -17.86 -6.13 9.11
N PRO A 164 -17.82 -5.20 10.08
CA PRO A 164 -19.04 -4.59 10.63
C PRO A 164 -19.81 -3.76 9.61
N LEU A 165 -19.12 -3.17 8.63
CA LEU A 165 -19.68 -2.28 7.62
C LEU A 165 -20.35 -3.02 6.47
N LEU A 166 -20.05 -4.31 6.28
CA LEU A 166 -20.70 -5.15 5.25
C LEU A 166 -22.05 -5.71 5.74
N ASN A 167 -22.23 -5.90 7.04
CA ASN A 167 -23.43 -6.51 7.64
C ASN A 167 -23.98 -5.67 8.81
N PRO A 168 -24.61 -4.50 8.55
CA PRO A 168 -25.08 -3.60 9.61
C PRO A 168 -26.16 -4.22 10.51
N ALA A 169 -26.93 -5.21 10.00
CA ALA A 169 -27.99 -5.88 10.76
C ALA A 169 -27.50 -6.68 11.98
N LYS A 170 -26.22 -7.07 12.04
CA LYS A 170 -25.64 -7.80 13.19
C LYS A 170 -25.17 -6.90 14.34
N LEU A 171 -25.11 -5.58 14.14
CA LEU A 171 -24.65 -4.65 15.18
C LEU A 171 -25.78 -4.21 16.12
N ILE A 172 -27.04 -4.38 15.72
CA ILE A 172 -28.21 -3.94 16.49
C ILE A 172 -28.69 -5.04 17.46
N SER A 173 -28.22 -6.29 17.33
CA SER A 173 -28.66 -7.41 18.18
C SER A 173 -27.86 -7.59 19.48
N ASN A 174 -26.91 -6.71 19.78
CA ASN A 174 -26.03 -6.81 20.95
C ASN A 174 -26.22 -5.66 21.96
N HIS A 175 -27.36 -4.95 21.91
CA HIS A 175 -27.76 -4.01 22.95
C HIS A 175 -29.11 -4.38 23.55
#